data_AF-A0AA90ZJG7-F1
#
_entry.id   AF-A0AA90ZJG7-F1
#
_cell.length_a   1.000
_cell.length_b   1.000
_cell.length_c   1.000
_cell.angle_alpha   90.00
_cell.angle_beta   90.00
_cell.angle_gamma   90.00
#
_symmetry.space_group_name_H-M   'P 1'
#
loop_
_entity.id
_entity.type
_entity.pdbx_description
1 polymer ?
#
loop_
_entity_poly.entity_id
_entity_poly.type
_entity_poly.pdbx_seq_one_letter_code
_entity_poly.pdbx_strand_id
1 'polypeptide(L)'
;MKKIIILFIAGMMSMNVSARHFVHPGILHTKGDLERIRHLVEQKVEPSIGSFVILKADRKSHADYQVQGPFQNIARAGEYGYTKNPCEEDFNAAYYNALMWSITGDTKHADKAMEIIRAYAKTTEKIYGPDDPLCAGLQGFIFVNASELMRYTYPVAQYSNGWQNEDTKQVEGLLRNVFYPVLDTFVHSKPYANGNWGQSVYKMLLAMGVYLDDDQIFEQALQLFDHGNDNGALPHYIAETGQLQESGRDQAHTMLAIGCLSEMAEVAWKQGIDLYAAYDNRIMKGMEYLSKYNLGYDVPFKTWTDKTGRYNNWITLGESSRGEFRSVFELAYNHYVYRRHLQMPYTDKVLGLIRPEWQGFTCDNPGFGTLLFYLGKGVEKAVPGKVNEFPMQAWKGWKTPSLSWRANQGEYEFCVPSLSMSKSLDYAAGEYPLIAVKVSKMPKKRNKNWFRLCYSVNSAPEYWTFAESNSKRVGKDIYVFNIDGVRSNNSTPFAKRRQNVTLILDFGKTGDEGVIVDWIKSCSSIEDIK
;
A
#
# COMPACT_ATOMS: atom_id res chain seq x y z
N MET A 1 72.90 -11.39 45.93
CA MET A 1 72.19 -11.05 44.68
C MET A 1 70.92 -11.88 44.60
N LYS A 2 69.74 -11.27 44.76
CA LYS A 2 68.44 -11.96 44.76
C LYS A 2 67.92 -12.07 43.33
N LYS A 3 67.56 -13.30 42.90
CA LYS A 3 66.84 -13.55 41.65
C LYS A 3 65.37 -13.22 41.85
N ILE A 4 64.81 -12.33 41.02
CA ILE A 4 63.39 -12.02 40.98
C ILE A 4 62.83 -12.68 39.71
N ILE A 5 61.90 -13.61 39.90
CA ILE A 5 61.12 -14.22 38.83
C ILE A 5 59.91 -13.32 38.61
N ILE A 6 59.72 -12.83 37.38
CA ILE A 6 58.53 -12.09 36.96
C ILE A 6 57.59 -13.10 36.28
N LEU A 7 56.46 -13.41 36.91
CA LEU A 7 55.35 -14.11 36.28
C LEU A 7 54.51 -13.11 35.48
N PHE A 8 54.32 -13.37 34.19
CA PHE A 8 53.30 -12.74 33.37
C PHE A 8 51.97 -13.49 33.56
N ILE A 9 50.94 -12.80 34.05
CA ILE A 9 49.56 -13.31 34.06
C ILE A 9 48.85 -12.69 32.86
N ALA A 10 48.52 -13.51 31.87
CA ALA A 10 47.63 -13.13 30.78
C ALA A 10 46.17 -13.27 31.26
N GLY A 11 45.45 -12.15 31.35
CA GLY A 11 44.01 -12.15 31.63
C GLY A 11 43.24 -12.44 30.34
N MET A 12 42.52 -13.57 30.29
CA MET A 12 41.51 -13.83 29.28
C MET A 12 40.29 -12.94 29.52
N MET A 13 40.02 -12.01 28.60
CA MET A 13 38.72 -11.34 28.52
C MET A 13 37.70 -12.32 27.93
N SER A 14 36.80 -12.82 28.77
CA SER A 14 35.61 -13.55 28.34
C SER A 14 34.65 -12.56 27.67
N MET A 15 34.50 -12.66 26.34
CA MET A 15 33.38 -12.00 25.65
C MET A 15 32.10 -12.77 26.00
N ASN A 16 31.25 -12.18 26.84
CA ASN A 16 29.88 -12.65 27.01
C ASN A 16 29.11 -12.29 25.73
N VAL A 17 28.88 -13.28 24.87
CA VAL A 17 27.91 -13.17 23.77
C VAL A 17 26.53 -13.26 24.40
N SER A 18 25.88 -12.12 24.62
CA SER A 18 24.45 -12.11 24.97
C SER A 18 23.65 -12.41 23.70
N ALA A 19 22.75 -13.38 23.75
CA ALA A 19 21.77 -13.59 22.70
C ALA A 19 20.94 -12.30 22.50
N ARG A 20 20.61 -11.98 21.23
CA ARG A 20 19.72 -10.87 20.91
C ARG A 20 18.35 -11.09 21.55
N HIS A 21 17.75 -10.02 22.04
CA HIS A 21 16.38 -10.03 22.54
C HIS A 21 15.46 -9.43 21.47
N PHE A 22 14.62 -10.25 20.85
CA PHE A 22 13.68 -9.80 19.83
C PHE A 22 12.46 -9.09 20.44
N VAL A 23 11.94 -8.10 19.72
CA VAL A 23 10.68 -7.42 20.07
C VAL A 23 9.52 -8.25 19.55
N HIS A 24 8.53 -8.51 20.41
CA HIS A 24 7.34 -9.29 20.09
C HIS A 24 6.01 -8.63 20.54
N PRO A 25 4.95 -8.67 19.71
CA PRO A 25 5.01 -9.00 18.30
C PRO A 25 5.93 -8.00 17.59
N GLY A 26 6.69 -8.43 16.57
CA GLY A 26 7.70 -7.55 15.97
C GLY A 26 8.09 -7.84 14.53
N ILE A 27 7.24 -8.58 13.80
CA ILE A 27 7.37 -8.75 12.36
C ILE A 27 6.84 -7.50 11.66
N LEU A 28 5.58 -7.44 11.20
CA LEU A 28 5.01 -6.19 10.64
C LEU A 28 4.31 -5.31 11.68
N HIS A 29 3.99 -5.84 12.85
CA HIS A 29 3.21 -5.13 13.87
C HIS A 29 3.82 -5.28 15.25
N THR A 30 4.04 -4.16 15.93
CA THR A 30 4.28 -4.13 17.37
C THR A 30 2.98 -3.95 18.14
N LYS A 31 3.01 -4.15 19.46
CA LYS A 31 1.87 -3.78 20.33
C LYS A 31 1.45 -2.31 20.13
N GLY A 32 2.41 -1.40 20.03
CA GLY A 32 2.13 0.02 19.79
C GLY A 32 1.52 0.29 18.41
N ASP A 33 1.89 -0.48 17.39
CA ASP A 33 1.24 -0.41 16.07
C ASP A 33 -0.22 -0.84 16.15
N LEU A 34 -0.52 -1.95 16.83
CA LEU A 34 -1.89 -2.44 16.97
C LEU A 34 -2.76 -1.45 17.75
N GLU A 35 -2.22 -0.83 18.80
CA GLU A 35 -2.90 0.25 19.54
C GLU A 35 -3.17 1.47 18.65
N ARG A 36 -2.20 1.88 17.82
CA ARG A 36 -2.39 2.95 16.83
C ARG A 36 -3.49 2.59 15.82
N ILE A 37 -3.45 1.40 15.25
CA ILE A 37 -4.44 0.94 14.25
C ILE A 37 -5.84 0.96 14.86
N ARG A 38 -6.00 0.42 16.08
CA ARG A 38 -7.27 0.46 16.81
C ARG A 38 -7.77 1.89 17.01
N HIS A 39 -6.90 2.79 17.47
CA HIS A 39 -7.24 4.19 17.67
C HIS A 39 -7.71 4.87 16.37
N LEU A 40 -7.01 4.64 15.25
CA LEU A 40 -7.39 5.17 13.94
C LEU A 40 -8.81 4.72 13.55
N VAL A 41 -9.16 3.47 13.81
CA VAL A 41 -10.49 2.92 13.51
C VAL A 41 -11.56 3.46 14.46
N GLU A 42 -11.32 3.44 15.77
CA GLU A 42 -12.26 3.95 16.79
C GLU A 42 -12.60 5.43 16.57
N GLN A 43 -11.59 6.24 16.27
CA GLN A 43 -11.76 7.67 16.00
C GLN A 43 -12.29 7.94 14.58
N LYS A 44 -12.39 6.92 13.73
CA LYS A 44 -12.79 7.02 12.32
C LYS A 44 -11.91 8.02 11.57
N VAL A 45 -10.60 7.87 11.72
CA VAL A 45 -9.59 8.75 11.10
C VAL A 45 -9.47 8.40 9.62
N GLU A 46 -9.73 9.38 8.75
CA GLU A 46 -9.45 9.27 7.31
C GLU A 46 -7.96 9.52 7.04
N PRO A 47 -7.32 8.79 6.10
CA PRO A 47 -7.92 7.80 5.20
C PRO A 47 -7.96 6.36 5.76
N SER A 48 -7.41 6.12 6.96
CA SER A 48 -7.26 4.78 7.54
C SER A 48 -8.59 4.04 7.75
N ILE A 49 -9.64 4.75 8.17
CA ILE A 49 -10.99 4.17 8.32
C ILE A 49 -11.53 3.64 7.00
N GLY A 50 -11.23 4.30 5.88
CA GLY A 50 -11.61 3.83 4.55
C GLY A 50 -10.97 2.48 4.21
N SER A 51 -9.72 2.26 4.60
CA SER A 51 -9.01 0.99 4.38
C SER A 51 -9.56 -0.11 5.30
N PHE A 52 -9.93 0.21 6.54
CA PHE A 52 -10.66 -0.72 7.42
C PHE A 52 -12.04 -1.14 6.87
N VAL A 53 -12.78 -0.21 6.25
CA VAL A 53 -14.05 -0.55 5.59
C VAL A 53 -13.83 -1.55 4.44
N ILE A 54 -12.74 -1.39 3.67
CA ILE A 54 -12.37 -2.36 2.62
C ILE A 54 -12.00 -3.71 3.24
N LEU A 55 -11.16 -3.72 4.27
CA LEU A 55 -10.78 -4.95 4.99
C LEU A 55 -12.01 -5.70 5.47
N LYS A 56 -12.91 -5.02 6.20
CA LYS A 56 -14.14 -5.59 6.76
C LYS A 56 -15.09 -6.15 5.69
N ALA A 57 -15.04 -5.61 4.47
CA ALA A 57 -15.86 -6.08 3.35
C ALA A 57 -15.26 -7.30 2.62
N ASP A 58 -13.96 -7.56 2.76
CA ASP A 58 -13.31 -8.72 2.14
C ASP A 58 -13.77 -10.01 2.84
N ARG A 59 -14.27 -10.98 2.06
CA ARG A 59 -14.74 -12.28 2.57
C ARG A 59 -13.66 -13.02 3.39
N LYS A 60 -12.38 -12.83 3.07
CA LYS A 60 -11.26 -13.41 3.82
C LYS A 60 -11.15 -12.87 5.25
N SER A 61 -11.71 -11.70 5.55
CA SER A 61 -11.72 -11.13 6.89
C SER A 61 -12.93 -11.57 7.73
N HIS A 62 -13.85 -12.38 7.18
CA HIS A 62 -15.07 -12.78 7.89
C HIS A 62 -14.80 -13.98 8.78
N ALA A 63 -15.38 -13.98 9.99
CA ALA A 63 -15.18 -15.06 10.96
C ALA A 63 -15.82 -16.39 10.53
N ASP A 64 -16.74 -16.37 9.57
CA ASP A 64 -17.36 -17.54 8.94
C ASP A 64 -16.65 -17.96 7.63
N TYR A 65 -15.45 -17.42 7.35
CA TYR A 65 -14.63 -17.86 6.22
C TYR A 65 -14.46 -19.38 6.21
N GLN A 66 -14.72 -19.98 5.06
CA GLN A 66 -14.58 -21.42 4.86
C GLN A 66 -13.15 -21.73 4.43
N VAL A 67 -12.42 -22.45 5.28
CA VAL A 67 -11.04 -22.88 5.01
C VAL A 67 -11.02 -23.81 3.81
N GLN A 68 -10.09 -23.58 2.88
CA GLN A 68 -10.04 -24.33 1.61
C GLN A 68 -9.05 -25.49 1.65
N GLY A 69 -7.99 -25.39 2.46
CA GLY A 69 -7.07 -26.47 2.80
C GLY A 69 -7.47 -27.21 4.09
N PRO A 70 -6.50 -27.65 4.92
CA PRO A 70 -5.05 -27.55 4.72
C PRO A 70 -4.54 -28.56 3.68
N PHE A 71 -3.36 -28.32 3.12
CA PHE A 71 -2.73 -29.21 2.15
C PHE A 71 -1.43 -29.80 2.71
N GLN A 72 -1.21 -31.09 2.48
CA GLN A 72 0.09 -31.73 2.78
C GLN A 72 1.21 -31.17 1.91
N ASN A 73 0.91 -30.95 0.63
CA ASN A 73 1.83 -30.43 -0.36
C ASN A 73 1.32 -29.09 -0.87
N ILE A 74 2.08 -28.01 -0.72
CA ILE A 74 1.75 -26.70 -1.29
C ILE A 74 2.70 -26.36 -2.44
N ALA A 75 2.20 -25.71 -3.48
CA ALA A 75 3.01 -25.25 -4.60
C ALA A 75 2.35 -24.10 -5.33
N ARG A 76 3.17 -23.33 -6.05
CA ARG A 76 2.71 -22.27 -6.96
C ARG A 76 2.55 -22.72 -8.42
N ALA A 77 3.10 -23.87 -8.76
CA ALA A 77 3.09 -24.44 -10.11
C ALA A 77 3.29 -25.96 -10.05
N GLY A 78 3.30 -26.63 -11.21
CA GLY A 78 3.53 -28.06 -11.32
C GLY A 78 2.37 -28.93 -10.81
N GLU A 79 2.66 -30.16 -10.41
CA GLU A 79 1.69 -31.18 -9.98
C GLU A 79 0.75 -30.67 -8.87
N TYR A 80 1.29 -29.96 -7.88
CA TYR A 80 0.54 -29.40 -6.76
C TYR A 80 0.09 -27.96 -6.99
N GLY A 81 0.22 -27.42 -8.20
CA GLY A 81 -0.12 -26.02 -8.51
C GLY A 81 -1.58 -25.64 -8.25
N TYR A 82 -2.48 -26.62 -8.19
CA TYR A 82 -3.89 -26.43 -7.81
C TYR A 82 -4.06 -25.93 -6.36
N THR A 83 -3.06 -26.12 -5.50
CA THR A 83 -3.08 -25.67 -4.09
C THR A 83 -2.78 -24.18 -3.93
N LYS A 84 -2.21 -23.53 -4.96
CA LYS A 84 -1.75 -22.14 -4.90
C LYS A 84 -2.84 -21.18 -4.40
N ASN A 85 -3.92 -21.03 -5.17
CA ASN A 85 -4.94 -20.03 -4.88
C ASN A 85 -5.68 -20.36 -3.55
N PRO A 86 -6.10 -21.61 -3.28
CA PRO A 86 -6.67 -21.97 -1.98
C PRO A 86 -5.77 -21.65 -0.78
N CYS A 87 -4.47 -21.96 -0.88
CA CYS A 87 -3.50 -21.69 0.20
C CYS A 87 -3.28 -20.18 0.39
N GLU A 88 -3.16 -19.40 -0.70
CA GLU A 88 -3.04 -17.94 -0.64
C GLU A 88 -4.28 -17.28 -0.01
N GLU A 89 -5.47 -17.76 -0.33
CA GLU A 89 -6.71 -17.28 0.27
C GLU A 89 -6.78 -17.62 1.77
N ASP A 90 -6.42 -18.84 2.17
CA ASP A 90 -6.39 -19.25 3.58
C ASP A 90 -5.37 -18.44 4.40
N PHE A 91 -4.16 -18.22 3.87
CA PHE A 91 -3.13 -17.47 4.59
C PHE A 91 -3.50 -15.99 4.73
N ASN A 92 -4.05 -15.38 3.68
CA ASN A 92 -4.63 -14.04 3.79
C ASN A 92 -5.80 -14.02 4.77
N ALA A 93 -6.67 -15.04 4.78
CA ALA A 93 -7.77 -15.11 5.73
C ALA A 93 -7.31 -15.23 7.18
N ALA A 94 -6.24 -15.99 7.45
CA ALA A 94 -5.63 -16.05 8.77
C ALA A 94 -5.10 -14.67 9.21
N TYR A 95 -4.36 -13.99 8.33
CA TYR A 95 -3.81 -12.66 8.63
C TYR A 95 -4.90 -11.60 8.78
N TYR A 96 -5.91 -11.59 7.91
CA TYR A 96 -6.99 -10.61 7.94
C TYR A 96 -7.89 -10.81 9.16
N ASN A 97 -8.18 -12.06 9.54
CA ASN A 97 -8.89 -12.33 10.79
C ASN A 97 -8.05 -11.99 12.03
N ALA A 98 -6.73 -12.20 12.00
CA ALA A 98 -5.84 -11.74 13.09
C ALA A 98 -5.84 -10.20 13.24
N LEU A 99 -5.87 -9.47 12.13
CA LEU A 99 -6.05 -8.01 12.13
C LEU A 99 -7.43 -7.61 12.65
N MET A 100 -8.50 -8.26 12.18
CA MET A 100 -9.86 -8.00 12.66
C MET A 100 -9.97 -8.22 14.17
N TRP A 101 -9.41 -9.31 14.71
CA TRP A 101 -9.29 -9.54 16.15
C TRP A 101 -8.60 -8.37 16.86
N SER A 102 -7.41 -8.00 16.38
CA SER A 102 -6.59 -6.96 17.01
C SER A 102 -7.30 -5.60 17.03
N ILE A 103 -8.14 -5.33 16.03
CA ILE A 103 -8.87 -4.06 15.88
C ILE A 103 -10.19 -4.08 16.68
N THR A 104 -10.99 -5.14 16.57
CA THR A 104 -12.38 -5.15 17.07
C THR A 104 -12.53 -5.81 18.43
N GLY A 105 -11.60 -6.70 18.82
CA GLY A 105 -11.72 -7.55 20.00
C GLY A 105 -12.80 -8.63 19.91
N ASP A 106 -13.36 -8.90 18.72
CA ASP A 106 -14.31 -10.01 18.54
C ASP A 106 -13.56 -11.34 18.39
N THR A 107 -13.68 -12.21 19.40
CA THR A 107 -12.95 -13.47 19.51
C THR A 107 -13.22 -14.43 18.35
N LYS A 108 -14.34 -14.30 17.65
CA LYS A 108 -14.66 -15.16 16.50
C LYS A 108 -13.63 -15.03 15.37
N HIS A 109 -13.07 -13.83 15.18
CA HIS A 109 -12.00 -13.62 14.22
C HIS A 109 -10.70 -14.29 14.68
N ALA A 110 -10.35 -14.17 15.97
CA ALA A 110 -9.17 -14.85 16.51
C ALA A 110 -9.31 -16.39 16.38
N ASP A 111 -10.49 -16.92 16.67
CA ASP A 111 -10.79 -18.35 16.52
C ASP A 111 -10.61 -18.83 15.08
N LYS A 112 -11.09 -18.05 14.09
CA LYS A 112 -10.89 -18.35 12.67
C LYS A 112 -9.42 -18.31 12.25
N ALA A 113 -8.65 -17.33 12.74
CA ALA A 113 -7.21 -17.28 12.48
C ALA A 113 -6.50 -18.50 13.09
N MET A 114 -6.82 -18.86 14.33
CA MET A 114 -6.27 -20.04 15.01
C MET A 114 -6.62 -21.36 14.29
N GLU A 115 -7.85 -21.49 13.78
CA GLU A 115 -8.28 -22.65 13.00
C GLU A 115 -7.36 -22.88 11.79
N ILE A 116 -7.11 -21.83 10.99
CA ILE A 116 -6.27 -21.91 9.81
C ILE A 116 -4.81 -22.19 10.20
N ILE A 117 -4.28 -21.45 11.19
CA ILE A 117 -2.88 -21.59 11.62
C ILE A 117 -2.61 -23.03 12.08
N ARG A 118 -3.46 -23.57 12.96
CA ARG A 118 -3.34 -24.95 13.47
C ARG A 118 -3.48 -25.99 12.37
N ALA A 119 -4.42 -25.79 11.45
CA ALA A 119 -4.63 -26.71 10.33
C ALA A 119 -3.38 -26.87 9.47
N TYR A 120 -2.77 -25.76 9.04
CA TYR A 120 -1.56 -25.81 8.22
C TYR A 120 -0.31 -26.26 9.01
N ALA A 121 -0.15 -25.79 10.26
CA ALA A 121 0.96 -26.20 11.12
C ALA A 121 1.01 -27.72 11.37
N LYS A 122 -0.16 -28.38 11.39
CA LYS A 122 -0.28 -29.82 11.60
C LYS A 122 -0.16 -30.65 10.31
N THR A 123 -0.60 -30.11 9.17
CA THR A 123 -0.81 -30.90 7.94
C THR A 123 0.26 -30.68 6.89
N THR A 124 0.83 -29.48 6.77
CA THR A 124 1.75 -29.20 5.65
C THR A 124 3.11 -29.86 5.88
N GLU A 125 3.51 -30.68 4.91
CA GLU A 125 4.71 -31.51 4.97
C GLU A 125 5.77 -31.03 3.97
N LYS A 126 5.36 -30.42 2.85
CA LYS A 126 6.31 -30.04 1.79
C LYS A 126 5.83 -28.89 0.89
N ILE A 127 6.79 -28.11 0.42
CA ILE A 127 6.63 -27.12 -0.65
C ILE A 127 7.26 -27.67 -1.93
N TYR A 128 6.53 -27.65 -3.04
CA TYR A 128 7.00 -28.14 -4.34
C TYR A 128 7.27 -27.01 -5.33
N GLY A 129 8.34 -27.19 -6.10
CA GLY A 129 8.76 -26.26 -7.15
C GLY A 129 7.93 -26.37 -8.44
N PRO A 130 8.28 -25.60 -9.48
CA PRO A 130 9.51 -24.80 -9.61
C PRO A 130 9.49 -23.42 -8.94
N ASP A 131 8.35 -22.99 -8.43
CA ASP A 131 8.14 -21.67 -7.80
C ASP A 131 8.16 -21.75 -6.26
N ASP A 132 8.82 -22.76 -5.70
CA ASP A 132 8.90 -23.03 -4.26
C ASP A 132 9.50 -21.86 -3.45
N PRO A 133 10.54 -21.13 -3.90
CA PRO A 133 11.06 -19.99 -3.14
C PRO A 133 10.02 -18.87 -2.99
N LEU A 134 9.23 -18.61 -4.04
CA LEU A 134 8.14 -17.63 -3.96
C LEU A 134 6.99 -18.13 -3.08
N CYS A 135 6.70 -19.43 -3.10
CA CYS A 135 5.69 -20.04 -2.23
C CYS A 135 6.09 -19.86 -0.77
N ALA A 136 7.31 -20.26 -0.42
CA ALA A 136 7.86 -20.12 0.93
C ALA A 136 7.98 -18.64 1.35
N GLY A 137 8.49 -17.78 0.46
CA GLY A 137 8.81 -16.38 0.75
C GLY A 137 7.60 -15.44 0.82
N LEU A 138 6.60 -15.63 -0.05
CA LEU A 138 5.43 -14.74 -0.11
C LEU A 138 4.29 -15.25 0.78
N GLN A 139 3.88 -16.51 0.59
CA GLN A 139 2.77 -17.10 1.35
C GLN A 139 3.19 -17.28 2.81
N GLY A 140 4.40 -17.82 3.05
CA GLY A 140 4.93 -17.99 4.40
C GLY A 140 5.02 -16.68 5.18
N PHE A 141 5.34 -15.57 4.52
CA PHE A 141 5.43 -14.26 5.18
C PHE A 141 4.08 -13.77 5.70
N ILE A 142 2.99 -14.01 4.96
CA ILE A 142 1.62 -13.69 5.43
C ILE A 142 1.24 -14.60 6.60
N PHE A 143 1.52 -15.91 6.49
CA PHE A 143 1.23 -16.90 7.52
C PHE A 143 1.96 -16.62 8.85
N VAL A 144 3.25 -16.29 8.80
CA VAL A 144 4.04 -16.04 10.01
C VAL A 144 3.62 -14.74 10.70
N ASN A 145 3.21 -13.71 9.94
CA ASN A 145 2.62 -12.50 10.52
C ASN A 145 1.29 -12.79 11.25
N ALA A 146 0.43 -13.64 10.69
CA ALA A 146 -0.80 -14.08 11.37
C ALA A 146 -0.49 -14.85 12.67
N SER A 147 0.46 -15.79 12.59
CA SER A 147 0.90 -16.61 13.72
C SER A 147 1.49 -15.76 14.85
N GLU A 148 2.36 -14.81 14.51
CA GLU A 148 2.96 -13.85 15.44
C GLU A 148 1.88 -13.05 16.18
N LEU A 149 0.90 -12.49 15.45
CA LEU A 149 -0.19 -11.74 16.07
C LEU A 149 -0.99 -12.61 17.05
N MET A 150 -1.35 -13.84 16.67
CA MET A 150 -2.14 -14.70 17.55
C MET A 150 -1.35 -15.15 18.78
N ARG A 151 -0.06 -15.48 18.62
CA ARG A 151 0.84 -15.86 19.71
C ARG A 151 0.88 -14.82 20.83
N TYR A 152 0.89 -13.54 20.47
CA TYR A 152 1.08 -12.45 21.45
C TYR A 152 -0.19 -11.68 21.82
N THR A 153 -1.31 -11.87 21.10
CA THR A 153 -2.55 -11.12 21.36
C THR A 153 -3.75 -11.99 21.74
N TYR A 154 -3.68 -13.31 21.56
CA TYR A 154 -4.78 -14.22 21.88
C TYR A 154 -4.30 -15.44 22.69
N PRO A 155 -3.64 -15.27 23.87
CA PRO A 155 -3.06 -16.39 24.61
C PRO A 155 -4.10 -17.23 25.35
N VAL A 156 -3.83 -18.53 25.52
CA VAL A 156 -4.73 -19.46 26.22
C VAL A 156 -5.01 -19.07 27.68
N ALA A 157 -4.10 -18.33 28.31
CA ALA A 157 -4.27 -17.81 29.66
C ALA A 157 -5.46 -16.83 29.78
N GLN A 158 -5.89 -16.23 28.67
CA GLN A 158 -7.00 -15.27 28.62
C GLN A 158 -8.20 -15.79 27.82
N TYR A 159 -7.97 -16.68 26.86
CA TYR A 159 -8.99 -17.15 25.92
C TYR A 159 -8.94 -18.67 25.79
N SER A 160 -10.06 -19.37 25.98
CA SER A 160 -10.09 -20.84 26.01
C SER A 160 -9.56 -21.50 24.73
N ASN A 161 -9.81 -20.88 23.56
CA ASN A 161 -9.28 -21.33 22.27
C ASN A 161 -7.97 -20.63 21.86
N GLY A 162 -7.40 -19.85 22.77
CA GLY A 162 -6.19 -19.06 22.55
C GLY A 162 -4.94 -19.89 22.29
N TRP A 163 -3.88 -19.20 21.89
CA TRP A 163 -2.56 -19.74 21.58
C TRP A 163 -1.95 -20.50 22.76
N GLN A 164 -1.45 -21.69 22.49
CA GLN A 164 -0.84 -22.61 23.45
C GLN A 164 0.61 -22.94 23.10
N ASN A 165 1.36 -23.49 24.05
CA ASN A 165 2.75 -23.92 23.82
C ASN A 165 2.86 -24.97 22.70
N GLU A 166 1.82 -25.79 22.51
CA GLU A 166 1.78 -26.77 21.43
C GLU A 166 1.66 -26.10 20.04
N ASP A 167 0.91 -24.99 19.95
CA ASP A 167 0.82 -24.19 18.72
C ASP A 167 2.20 -23.62 18.36
N THR A 168 2.96 -23.14 19.35
CA THR A 168 4.36 -22.71 19.15
C THR A 168 5.20 -23.82 18.56
N LYS A 169 5.21 -25.02 19.16
CA LYS A 169 6.01 -26.15 18.67
C LYS A 169 5.63 -26.56 17.23
N GLN A 170 4.33 -26.58 16.91
CA GLN A 170 3.87 -26.98 15.58
C GLN A 170 4.24 -25.94 14.52
N VAL A 171 4.06 -24.64 14.82
CA VAL A 171 4.42 -23.59 13.87
C VAL A 171 5.94 -23.49 13.71
N GLU A 172 6.72 -23.57 14.80
CA GLU A 172 8.20 -23.64 14.71
C GLU A 172 8.65 -24.86 13.89
N GLY A 173 8.02 -26.01 14.11
CA GLY A 173 8.28 -27.24 13.34
C GLY A 173 7.98 -27.07 11.86
N LEU A 174 6.83 -26.47 11.50
CA LEU A 174 6.48 -26.16 10.12
C LEU A 174 7.53 -25.23 9.49
N LEU A 175 7.87 -24.13 10.17
CA LEU A 175 8.82 -23.15 9.66
C LEU A 175 10.21 -23.75 9.47
N ARG A 176 10.75 -24.48 10.45
CA ARG A 176 12.10 -25.05 10.40
C ARG A 176 12.22 -26.23 9.45
N ASN A 177 11.20 -27.08 9.34
CA ASN A 177 11.30 -28.33 8.59
C ASN A 177 10.75 -28.25 7.16
N VAL A 178 9.86 -27.28 6.87
CA VAL A 178 9.18 -27.18 5.58
C VAL A 178 9.56 -25.89 4.84
N PHE A 179 9.49 -24.74 5.50
CA PHE A 179 9.79 -23.45 4.87
C PHE A 179 11.29 -23.18 4.76
N TYR A 180 12.03 -23.28 5.87
CA TYR A 180 13.46 -22.95 5.92
C TYR A 180 14.29 -23.70 4.87
N PRO A 181 14.14 -25.03 4.64
CA PRO A 181 14.98 -25.73 3.67
C PRO A 181 14.85 -25.20 2.23
N VAL A 182 13.67 -24.71 1.84
CA VAL A 182 13.45 -24.08 0.53
C VAL A 182 14.19 -22.74 0.44
N LEU A 183 14.05 -21.92 1.48
CA LEU A 183 14.72 -20.61 1.56
C LEU A 183 16.25 -20.78 1.58
N ASP A 184 16.75 -21.71 2.39
CA ASP A 184 18.17 -22.03 2.52
C ASP A 184 18.76 -22.58 1.21
N THR A 185 18.01 -23.44 0.51
CA THR A 185 18.41 -23.93 -0.81
C THR A 185 18.52 -22.79 -1.83
N PHE A 186 17.59 -21.83 -1.80
CA PHE A 186 17.64 -20.67 -2.69
C PHE A 186 18.90 -19.83 -2.45
N VAL A 187 19.19 -19.47 -1.20
CA VAL A 187 20.33 -18.57 -0.86
C VAL A 187 21.69 -19.21 -1.15
N HIS A 188 21.80 -20.54 -1.08
CA HIS A 188 23.03 -21.27 -1.41
C HIS A 188 23.13 -21.67 -2.89
N SER A 189 22.08 -21.43 -3.68
CA SER A 189 22.10 -21.69 -5.13
C SER A 189 22.83 -20.58 -5.89
N LYS A 190 23.39 -20.93 -7.05
CA LYS A 190 23.88 -19.90 -8.00
C LYS A 190 22.69 -19.04 -8.45
N PRO A 191 22.85 -17.71 -8.61
CA PRO A 191 21.76 -16.84 -9.04
C PRO A 191 21.08 -17.36 -10.32
N TYR A 192 19.77 -17.61 -10.24
CA TYR A 192 18.99 -18.14 -11.36
C TYR A 192 17.65 -17.44 -11.62
N ALA A 193 17.24 -16.51 -10.74
CA ALA A 193 15.93 -15.85 -10.78
C ALA A 193 16.03 -14.32 -10.77
N ASN A 194 14.92 -13.66 -11.13
CA ASN A 194 14.75 -12.21 -11.03
C ASN A 194 14.72 -11.72 -9.57
N GLY A 195 14.86 -10.40 -9.36
CA GLY A 195 15.02 -9.82 -8.02
C GLY A 195 13.90 -10.09 -7.02
N ASN A 196 12.64 -10.08 -7.46
CA ASN A 196 11.50 -10.35 -6.57
C ASN A 196 11.56 -11.71 -5.86
N TRP A 197 12.23 -12.71 -6.45
CA TRP A 197 12.43 -14.02 -5.80
C TRP A 197 13.32 -13.89 -4.58
N GLY A 198 14.51 -13.31 -4.73
CA GLY A 198 15.45 -13.11 -3.62
C GLY A 198 14.85 -12.25 -2.52
N GLN A 199 14.17 -11.16 -2.86
CA GLN A 199 13.53 -10.30 -1.85
C GLN A 199 12.42 -11.03 -1.07
N SER A 200 11.64 -11.89 -1.74
CA SER A 200 10.64 -12.70 -1.05
C SER A 200 11.26 -13.68 -0.07
N VAL A 201 12.41 -14.26 -0.42
CA VAL A 201 13.16 -15.18 0.44
C VAL A 201 13.76 -14.42 1.63
N TYR A 202 14.38 -13.27 1.38
CA TYR A 202 15.09 -12.51 2.41
C TYR A 202 14.13 -11.92 3.45
N LYS A 203 12.97 -11.38 3.03
CA LYS A 203 11.95 -10.89 3.96
C LYS A 203 11.39 -12.01 4.84
N MET A 204 11.23 -13.21 4.27
CA MET A 204 10.74 -14.37 5.02
C MET A 204 11.78 -14.89 6.01
N LEU A 205 13.05 -15.00 5.61
CA LEU A 205 14.14 -15.34 6.53
C LEU A 205 14.21 -14.34 7.70
N LEU A 206 14.12 -13.03 7.42
CA LEU A 206 14.13 -12.02 8.47
C LEU A 206 12.94 -12.18 9.43
N ALA A 207 11.73 -12.41 8.90
CA ALA A 207 10.54 -12.67 9.71
C ALA A 207 10.63 -13.95 10.53
N MET A 208 11.21 -15.01 9.96
CA MET A 208 11.48 -16.27 10.67
C MET A 208 12.48 -16.07 11.79
N GLY A 209 13.55 -15.31 11.57
CA GLY A 209 14.54 -14.99 12.60
C GLY A 209 13.89 -14.32 13.81
N VAL A 210 12.97 -13.38 13.59
CA VAL A 210 12.16 -12.79 14.66
C VAL A 210 11.27 -13.85 15.31
N TYR A 211 10.38 -14.50 14.55
CA TYR A 211 9.38 -15.43 15.10
C TYR A 211 9.98 -16.60 15.90
N LEU A 212 11.12 -17.12 15.44
CA LEU A 212 11.82 -18.27 16.01
C LEU A 212 12.82 -17.90 17.12
N ASP A 213 12.95 -16.61 17.47
CA ASP A 213 14.03 -16.10 18.32
C ASP A 213 15.43 -16.56 17.84
N ASP A 214 15.65 -16.59 16.52
CA ASP A 214 16.82 -17.17 15.87
C ASP A 214 17.73 -16.09 15.27
N ASP A 215 18.73 -15.68 16.07
CA ASP A 215 19.69 -14.63 15.70
C ASP A 215 20.52 -14.99 14.46
N GLN A 216 20.77 -16.27 14.20
CA GLN A 216 21.56 -16.70 13.04
C GLN A 216 20.78 -16.49 11.73
N ILE A 217 19.51 -16.93 11.70
CA ILE A 217 18.63 -16.72 10.55
C ILE A 217 18.40 -15.22 10.33
N PHE A 218 18.21 -14.46 11.42
CA PHE A 218 18.00 -13.02 11.34
C PHE A 218 19.22 -12.29 10.75
N GLU A 219 20.43 -12.57 11.26
CA GLU A 219 21.66 -11.98 10.74
C GLU A 219 21.96 -12.41 9.31
N GLN A 220 21.68 -13.66 8.94
CA GLN A 220 21.79 -14.12 7.55
C GLN A 220 20.94 -13.27 6.62
N ALA A 221 19.68 -12.98 6.99
CA ALA A 221 18.81 -12.14 6.20
C ALA A 221 19.35 -10.70 6.05
N LEU A 222 19.89 -10.10 7.12
CA LEU A 222 20.53 -8.78 7.05
C LEU A 222 21.75 -8.79 6.11
N GLN A 223 22.59 -9.81 6.20
CA GLN A 223 23.75 -9.97 5.31
C GLN A 223 23.32 -10.15 3.85
N LEU A 224 22.24 -10.88 3.59
CA LEU A 224 21.69 -11.05 2.24
C LEU A 224 21.12 -9.75 1.67
N PHE A 225 20.47 -8.92 2.49
CA PHE A 225 19.98 -7.61 2.07
C PHE A 225 21.12 -6.70 1.56
N ASP A 226 22.27 -6.76 2.22
CA ASP A 226 23.43 -5.91 1.91
C ASP A 226 24.37 -6.52 0.84
N HIS A 227 24.63 -7.82 0.96
CA HIS A 227 25.70 -8.53 0.25
C HIS A 227 25.25 -9.83 -0.42
N GLY A 228 23.94 -10.06 -0.54
CA GLY A 228 23.40 -11.22 -1.25
C GLY A 228 23.93 -11.30 -2.68
N ASN A 229 24.30 -12.50 -3.13
CA ASN A 229 24.93 -12.68 -4.44
C ASN A 229 23.91 -12.82 -5.58
N ASP A 230 22.62 -12.56 -5.35
CA ASP A 230 21.56 -12.57 -6.35
C ASP A 230 20.89 -11.18 -6.49
N ASN A 231 19.83 -11.09 -7.29
CA ASN A 231 19.13 -9.82 -7.54
C ASN A 231 18.25 -9.33 -6.37
N GLY A 232 18.17 -10.07 -5.27
CA GLY A 232 17.41 -9.75 -4.08
C GLY A 232 18.10 -8.73 -3.17
N ALA A 233 19.43 -8.66 -3.20
CA ALA A 233 20.20 -7.68 -2.45
C ALA A 233 19.88 -6.25 -2.92
N LEU A 234 19.78 -5.31 -1.98
CA LEU A 234 19.41 -3.92 -2.27
C LEU A 234 20.29 -3.27 -3.36
N PRO A 235 21.64 -3.33 -3.32
CA PRO A 235 22.46 -2.73 -4.37
C PRO A 235 22.39 -3.46 -5.72
N HIS A 236 21.91 -4.70 -5.74
CA HIS A 236 21.71 -5.50 -6.96
C HIS A 236 20.31 -5.34 -7.55
N TYR A 237 19.39 -4.69 -6.82
CA TYR A 237 18.04 -4.43 -7.31
C TYR A 237 17.74 -2.96 -7.60
N ILE A 238 18.22 -2.02 -6.78
CA ILE A 238 17.93 -0.59 -6.95
C ILE A 238 19.25 0.13 -7.20
N ALA A 239 19.39 0.77 -8.35
CA ALA A 239 20.58 1.55 -8.72
C ALA A 239 20.63 2.86 -7.93
N GLU A 240 21.81 3.50 -7.92
CA GLU A 240 21.98 4.84 -7.31
C GLU A 240 21.02 5.89 -7.88
N THR A 241 20.60 5.73 -9.14
CA THR A 241 19.61 6.58 -9.82
C THR A 241 18.17 6.35 -9.34
N GLY A 242 17.92 5.33 -8.52
CA GLY A 242 16.59 4.87 -8.13
C GLY A 242 15.95 3.89 -9.12
N GLN A 243 16.55 3.68 -10.30
CA GLN A 243 16.03 2.67 -11.23
C GLN A 243 16.03 1.28 -10.56
N LEU A 244 14.94 0.52 -10.73
CA LEU A 244 14.85 -0.85 -10.24
C LEU A 244 15.27 -1.81 -11.36
N GLN A 245 15.83 -2.96 -11.01
CA GLN A 245 16.36 -3.94 -11.96
C GLN A 245 15.27 -4.40 -12.94
N GLU A 246 14.03 -4.58 -12.46
CA GLU A 246 12.88 -4.97 -13.29
C GLU A 246 12.16 -3.79 -13.97
N SER A 247 12.67 -2.55 -13.91
CA SER A 247 12.03 -1.38 -14.55
C SER A 247 11.86 -1.52 -16.06
N GLY A 248 12.69 -2.34 -16.72
CA GLY A 248 12.58 -2.66 -18.14
C GLY A 248 11.60 -3.79 -18.48
N ARG A 249 11.08 -4.50 -17.47
CA ARG A 249 10.19 -5.67 -17.62
C ARG A 249 8.73 -5.25 -17.60
N ASP A 250 8.22 -4.91 -16.42
CA ASP A 250 6.84 -4.48 -16.18
C ASP A 250 6.74 -3.83 -14.79
N GLN A 251 5.72 -3.00 -14.58
CA GLN A 251 5.61 -2.23 -13.35
C GLN A 251 5.09 -3.07 -12.18
N ALA A 252 4.29 -4.10 -12.45
CA ALA A 252 3.73 -4.97 -11.41
C ALA A 252 4.84 -5.68 -10.60
N HIS A 253 5.88 -6.20 -11.27
CA HIS A 253 7.00 -6.85 -10.60
C HIS A 253 7.91 -5.86 -9.85
N THR A 254 8.10 -4.64 -10.39
CA THR A 254 8.84 -3.60 -9.66
C THR A 254 8.14 -3.21 -8.35
N MET A 255 6.81 -3.14 -8.35
CA MET A 255 6.02 -2.87 -7.15
C MET A 255 6.08 -4.02 -6.13
N LEU A 256 5.99 -5.28 -6.59
CA LEU A 256 6.16 -6.46 -5.72
C LEU A 256 7.50 -6.38 -4.97
N ALA A 257 8.58 -6.21 -5.72
CA ALA A 257 9.94 -6.23 -5.22
C ALA A 257 10.24 -5.10 -4.22
N ILE A 258 9.90 -3.86 -4.56
CA ILE A 258 10.12 -2.74 -3.64
C ILE A 258 9.22 -2.81 -2.41
N GLY A 259 8.03 -3.42 -2.54
CA GLY A 259 7.17 -3.78 -1.42
C GLY A 259 7.88 -4.74 -0.48
N CYS A 260 8.46 -5.83 -0.99
CA CYS A 260 9.25 -6.79 -0.20
C CYS A 260 10.44 -6.13 0.51
N LEU A 261 11.18 -5.24 -0.18
CA LEU A 261 12.29 -4.50 0.44
C LEU A 261 11.80 -3.58 1.57
N SER A 262 10.66 -2.93 1.39
CA SER A 262 10.06 -2.06 2.42
C SER A 262 9.55 -2.86 3.62
N GLU A 263 8.94 -4.02 3.38
CA GLU A 263 8.53 -4.97 4.43
C GLU A 263 9.74 -5.45 5.24
N MET A 264 10.82 -5.82 4.57
CA MET A 264 12.06 -6.23 5.22
C MET A 264 12.65 -5.10 6.08
N ALA A 265 12.69 -3.88 5.53
CA ALA A 265 13.18 -2.72 6.26
C ALA A 265 12.29 -2.36 7.47
N GLU A 266 10.97 -2.56 7.37
CA GLU A 266 10.04 -2.34 8.48
C GLU A 266 10.18 -3.40 9.59
N VAL A 267 10.38 -4.67 9.24
CA VAL A 267 10.68 -5.73 10.22
C VAL A 267 11.97 -5.38 10.97
N ALA A 268 13.05 -5.07 10.24
CA ALA A 268 14.32 -4.68 10.85
C ALA A 268 14.19 -3.43 11.74
N TRP A 269 13.42 -2.43 11.30
CA TRP A 269 13.19 -1.19 12.04
C TRP A 269 12.56 -1.46 13.42
N LYS A 270 11.62 -2.40 13.51
CA LYS A 270 11.01 -2.79 14.79
C LYS A 270 11.97 -3.52 15.72
N GLN A 271 13.03 -4.10 15.18
CA GLN A 271 14.13 -4.69 15.92
C GLN A 271 15.27 -3.69 16.19
N GLY A 272 15.08 -2.41 15.87
CA GLY A 272 16.06 -1.34 16.12
C GLY A 272 17.13 -1.17 15.05
N ILE A 273 16.96 -1.76 13.86
CA ILE A 273 17.92 -1.72 12.75
C ILE A 273 17.36 -0.91 11.60
N ASP A 274 18.08 0.14 11.19
CA ASP A 274 17.63 1.08 10.15
C ASP A 274 18.08 0.67 8.74
N LEU A 275 17.44 -0.35 8.18
CA LEU A 275 17.66 -0.74 6.77
C LEU A 275 17.11 0.28 5.76
N TYR A 276 16.18 1.15 6.18
CA TYR A 276 15.67 2.23 5.33
C TYR A 276 16.78 3.23 4.99
N ALA A 277 17.69 3.53 5.93
CA ALA A 277 18.81 4.43 5.69
C ALA A 277 19.91 3.87 4.75
N ALA A 278 19.88 2.58 4.45
CA ALA A 278 20.92 1.92 3.67
C ALA A 278 21.14 2.56 2.29
N TYR A 279 22.40 2.65 1.88
CA TYR A 279 22.81 3.15 0.56
C TYR A 279 22.24 4.54 0.19
N ASP A 280 22.25 5.45 1.16
CA ASP A 280 21.69 6.80 1.05
C ASP A 280 20.20 6.77 0.68
N ASN A 281 19.40 6.14 1.56
CA ASN A 281 17.96 5.94 1.43
C ASN A 281 17.57 5.30 0.09
N ARG A 282 18.24 4.22 -0.30
CA ARG A 282 18.08 3.63 -1.64
C ARG A 282 16.66 3.15 -1.93
N ILE A 283 15.94 2.63 -0.92
CA ILE A 283 14.52 2.26 -1.06
C ILE A 283 13.67 3.51 -1.35
N MET A 284 13.93 4.66 -0.70
CA MET A 284 13.24 5.92 -0.99
C MET A 284 13.43 6.36 -2.45
N LYS A 285 14.69 6.32 -2.93
CA LYS A 285 15.02 6.67 -4.33
C LYS A 285 14.30 5.75 -5.31
N GLY A 286 14.27 4.45 -5.02
CA GLY A 286 13.50 3.47 -5.79
C GLY A 286 12.01 3.79 -5.84
N MET A 287 11.42 4.12 -4.69
CA MET A 287 9.99 4.39 -4.59
C MET A 287 9.61 5.67 -5.34
N GLU A 288 10.42 6.73 -5.24
CA GLU A 288 10.22 7.98 -5.97
C GLU A 288 10.40 7.79 -7.48
N TYR A 289 11.41 7.03 -7.92
CA TYR A 289 11.62 6.69 -9.33
C TYR A 289 10.41 5.94 -9.89
N LEU A 290 9.98 4.88 -9.19
CA LEU A 290 8.85 4.05 -9.56
C LEU A 290 7.55 4.86 -9.64
N SER A 291 7.30 5.69 -8.62
CA SER A 291 6.12 6.55 -8.55
C SER A 291 6.11 7.55 -9.71
N LYS A 292 7.25 8.20 -9.98
CA LYS A 292 7.39 9.18 -11.06
C LYS A 292 7.07 8.55 -12.42
N TYR A 293 7.63 7.38 -12.71
CA TYR A 293 7.37 6.70 -13.98
C TYR A 293 5.91 6.26 -14.13
N ASN A 294 5.33 5.66 -13.08
CA ASN A 294 3.94 5.18 -13.11
C ASN A 294 2.91 6.31 -13.15
N LEU A 295 3.26 7.52 -12.71
CA LEU A 295 2.45 8.73 -12.89
C LEU A 295 2.53 9.32 -14.31
N GLY A 296 3.27 8.70 -15.23
CA GLY A 296 3.36 9.13 -16.62
C GLY A 296 4.54 10.07 -16.93
N TYR A 297 5.41 10.38 -15.97
CA TYR A 297 6.58 11.21 -16.21
C TYR A 297 7.76 10.41 -16.78
N ASP A 298 8.70 11.12 -17.39
CA ASP A 298 9.98 10.55 -17.82
C ASP A 298 10.95 10.34 -16.66
N VAL A 299 11.70 9.24 -16.73
CA VAL A 299 12.75 8.87 -15.78
C VAL A 299 13.98 8.37 -16.55
N PRO A 300 15.20 8.57 -16.02
CA PRO A 300 16.40 8.06 -16.68
C PRO A 300 16.43 6.54 -16.65
N PHE A 301 16.67 5.90 -17.79
CA PHE A 301 16.78 4.45 -17.89
C PHE A 301 18.15 4.05 -18.44
N LYS A 302 18.73 3.00 -17.85
CA LYS A 302 19.94 2.32 -18.32
C LYS A 302 19.69 0.83 -18.37
N THR A 303 20.13 0.17 -19.44
CA THR A 303 20.14 -1.29 -19.50
C THR A 303 20.94 -1.87 -18.33
N TRP A 304 20.32 -2.81 -17.64
CA TRP A 304 20.84 -3.43 -16.43
C TRP A 304 21.07 -4.92 -16.69
N THR A 305 22.32 -5.38 -16.58
CA THR A 305 22.64 -6.82 -16.55
C THR A 305 22.49 -7.35 -15.14
N ASP A 306 21.50 -8.20 -14.93
CA ASP A 306 21.19 -8.79 -13.64
C ASP A 306 22.27 -9.81 -13.18
N LYS A 307 22.21 -10.25 -11.93
CA LYS A 307 23.18 -11.17 -11.33
C LYS A 307 23.17 -12.57 -11.94
N THR A 308 22.07 -12.97 -12.60
CA THR A 308 22.00 -14.25 -13.32
C THR A 308 22.66 -14.18 -14.69
N GLY A 309 22.84 -12.97 -15.24
CA GLY A 309 23.26 -12.72 -16.61
C GLY A 309 22.18 -13.04 -17.65
N ARG A 310 20.97 -13.48 -17.25
CA ARG A 310 19.86 -13.85 -18.16
C ARG A 310 19.00 -12.66 -18.53
N TYR A 311 18.83 -11.71 -17.62
CA TYR A 311 17.94 -10.56 -17.78
C TYR A 311 18.79 -9.31 -17.99
N ASN A 312 19.23 -9.12 -19.23
CA ASN A 312 20.22 -8.09 -19.59
C ASN A 312 19.88 -7.31 -20.87
N ASN A 313 18.76 -7.63 -21.50
CA ASN A 313 18.39 -7.14 -22.84
C ASN A 313 17.20 -6.18 -22.82
N TRP A 314 16.74 -5.74 -21.64
CA TRP A 314 15.75 -4.68 -21.56
C TRP A 314 16.40 -3.33 -21.88
N ILE A 315 16.14 -2.84 -23.09
CA ILE A 315 16.71 -1.60 -23.64
C ILE A 315 15.79 -0.39 -23.51
N THR A 316 14.54 -0.60 -23.10
CA THR A 316 13.54 0.43 -22.82
C THR A 316 12.83 0.14 -21.50
N LEU A 317 12.12 1.14 -20.98
CA LEU A 317 11.24 0.96 -19.82
C LEU A 317 10.05 0.07 -20.19
N GLY A 318 9.66 -0.80 -19.26
CA GLY A 318 8.47 -1.64 -19.42
C GLY A 318 7.19 -0.82 -19.26
N GLU A 319 6.29 -0.88 -20.23
CA GLU A 319 5.02 -0.14 -20.21
C GLU A 319 3.86 -0.96 -19.62
N SER A 320 4.02 -2.28 -19.53
CA SER A 320 3.03 -3.18 -18.94
C SER A 320 2.71 -2.79 -17.49
N SER A 321 1.42 -2.68 -17.18
CA SER A 321 0.88 -2.23 -15.89
C SER A 321 1.32 -0.83 -15.45
N ARG A 322 1.79 0.03 -16.37
CA ARG A 322 2.14 1.42 -16.03
C ARG A 322 0.89 2.18 -15.58
N GLY A 323 0.94 2.70 -14.36
CA GLY A 323 -0.18 3.40 -13.72
C GLY A 323 -1.20 2.49 -13.05
N GLU A 324 -1.02 1.16 -13.10
CA GLU A 324 -1.81 0.19 -12.33
C GLU A 324 -1.13 -0.02 -10.97
N PHE A 325 -1.54 0.74 -9.97
CA PHE A 325 -0.90 0.73 -8.66
C PHE A 325 -1.31 -0.46 -7.78
N ARG A 326 -0.35 -0.96 -6.98
CA ARG A 326 -0.56 -1.90 -5.86
C ARG A 326 -0.49 -1.17 -4.51
N SER A 327 -1.04 -1.78 -3.45
CA SER A 327 -1.01 -1.26 -2.07
C SER A 327 0.35 -1.46 -1.37
N VAL A 328 1.42 -0.84 -1.89
CA VAL A 328 2.79 -0.99 -1.38
C VAL A 328 3.47 0.34 -1.01
N PHE A 329 2.81 1.47 -1.26
CA PHE A 329 3.46 2.78 -1.20
C PHE A 329 3.43 3.39 0.20
N GLU A 330 2.38 3.10 0.97
CA GLU A 330 2.15 3.73 2.26
C GLU A 330 3.23 3.38 3.28
N LEU A 331 3.71 2.14 3.30
CA LEU A 331 4.68 1.68 4.30
C LEU A 331 5.97 2.51 4.28
N ALA A 332 6.67 2.53 3.14
CA ALA A 332 7.91 3.28 3.01
C ALA A 332 7.69 4.79 3.14
N TYR A 333 6.58 5.31 2.58
CA TYR A 333 6.25 6.73 2.70
C TYR A 333 6.14 7.16 4.16
N ASN A 334 5.51 6.36 5.02
CA ASN A 334 5.38 6.72 6.42
C ASN A 334 6.71 6.71 7.17
N HIS A 335 7.63 5.80 6.85
CA HIS A 335 8.99 5.87 7.37
C HIS A 335 9.66 7.20 6.96
N TYR A 336 9.80 7.46 5.66
CA TYR A 336 10.62 8.58 5.19
C TYR A 336 9.98 9.95 5.46
N VAL A 337 8.67 10.11 5.25
CA VAL A 337 8.01 11.42 5.37
C VAL A 337 7.64 11.73 6.82
N TYR A 338 7.02 10.79 7.53
CA TYR A 338 6.55 11.07 8.90
C TYR A 338 7.59 10.76 9.97
N ARG A 339 8.28 9.61 9.91
CA ARG A 339 9.33 9.30 10.92
C ARG A 339 10.62 10.08 10.67
N ARG A 340 10.98 10.34 9.41
CA ARG A 340 12.28 10.98 9.04
C ARG A 340 12.18 12.41 8.50
N HIS A 341 10.98 12.95 8.34
CA HIS A 341 10.75 14.33 7.85
C HIS A 341 11.38 14.64 6.49
N LEU A 342 11.46 13.64 5.60
CA LEU A 342 11.92 13.78 4.22
C LEU A 342 10.75 14.05 3.27
N GLN A 343 11.06 14.30 1.99
CA GLN A 343 10.07 14.56 0.95
C GLN A 343 10.03 13.45 -0.10
N MET A 344 8.84 12.90 -0.34
CA MET A 344 8.58 11.93 -1.41
C MET A 344 7.44 12.45 -2.30
N PRO A 345 7.65 13.53 -3.09
CA PRO A 345 6.59 14.24 -3.79
C PRO A 345 5.87 13.40 -4.87
N TYR A 346 6.53 12.41 -5.48
CA TYR A 346 5.86 11.56 -6.46
C TYR A 346 5.07 10.44 -5.78
N THR A 347 5.63 9.82 -4.75
CA THR A 347 4.89 8.83 -3.94
C THR A 347 3.70 9.47 -3.23
N ASP A 348 3.80 10.72 -2.78
CA ASP A 348 2.65 11.47 -2.23
C ASP A 348 1.49 11.58 -3.24
N LYS A 349 1.82 11.89 -4.50
CA LYS A 349 0.83 11.92 -5.59
C LYS A 349 0.21 10.55 -5.84
N VAL A 350 1.02 9.48 -5.83
CA VAL A 350 0.50 8.10 -5.96
C VAL A 350 -0.47 7.78 -4.82
N LEU A 351 -0.10 8.09 -3.58
CA LEU A 351 -0.97 7.89 -2.42
C LEU A 351 -2.25 8.72 -2.50
N GLY A 352 -2.19 9.92 -3.10
CA GLY A 352 -3.38 10.69 -3.47
C GLY A 352 -4.27 10.01 -4.53
N LEU A 353 -3.77 9.08 -5.33
CA LEU A 353 -4.61 8.33 -6.27
C LEU A 353 -5.21 7.07 -5.65
N ILE A 354 -4.48 6.42 -4.76
CA ILE A 354 -4.81 5.04 -4.33
C ILE A 354 -5.34 4.95 -2.89
N ARG A 355 -5.21 5.99 -2.07
CA ARG A 355 -5.78 5.98 -0.72
C ARG A 355 -7.33 6.00 -0.77
N PRO A 356 -8.01 5.26 0.12
CA PRO A 356 -7.46 4.26 1.03
C PRO A 356 -6.94 3.03 0.28
N GLU A 357 -5.72 2.58 0.59
CA GLU A 357 -5.16 1.35 0.03
C GLU A 357 -6.00 0.12 0.44
N TRP A 358 -6.04 -0.86 -0.46
CA TRP A 358 -6.86 -2.08 -0.37
C TRP A 358 -6.00 -3.33 -0.17
N GLN A 359 -6.60 -4.52 -0.26
CA GLN A 359 -5.93 -5.80 -0.09
C GLN A 359 -4.70 -5.97 -1.01
N GLY A 360 -3.75 -6.78 -0.56
CA GLY A 360 -2.60 -7.16 -1.36
C GLY A 360 -3.00 -7.93 -2.62
N PHE A 361 -2.14 -7.91 -3.64
CA PHE A 361 -2.29 -8.82 -4.76
C PHE A 361 -1.82 -10.20 -4.31
N THR A 362 -2.74 -11.18 -4.27
CA THR A 362 -2.47 -12.54 -3.76
C THR A 362 -1.78 -12.50 -2.37
N CYS A 363 -0.62 -13.12 -2.20
CA CYS A 363 0.24 -13.01 -1.02
C CYS A 363 1.54 -12.24 -1.31
N ASP A 364 1.63 -11.52 -2.44
CA ASP A 364 2.85 -10.81 -2.84
C ASP A 364 3.29 -9.80 -1.75
N ASN A 365 2.34 -9.04 -1.21
CA ASN A 365 2.51 -8.02 -0.17
C ASN A 365 1.25 -8.01 0.74
N PRO A 366 1.31 -7.53 2.00
CA PRO A 366 0.19 -7.61 2.96
C PRO A 366 -1.00 -6.72 2.58
N GLY A 367 -0.79 -5.66 1.79
CA GLY A 367 -1.80 -4.65 1.47
C GLY A 367 -2.24 -3.82 2.67
N PHE A 368 -3.36 -3.11 2.51
CA PHE A 368 -3.99 -2.25 3.53
C PHE A 368 -3.03 -1.25 4.19
N GLY A 369 -2.00 -0.78 3.49
CA GLY A 369 -0.96 0.04 4.10
C GLY A 369 -1.54 1.29 4.76
N THR A 370 -2.55 1.92 4.15
CA THR A 370 -3.24 3.10 4.72
C THR A 370 -3.90 2.84 6.09
N LEU A 371 -4.30 1.60 6.37
CA LEU A 371 -4.73 1.19 7.72
C LEU A 371 -3.51 0.88 8.59
N LEU A 372 -2.61 0.04 8.08
CA LEU A 372 -1.57 -0.61 8.88
C LEU A 372 -0.42 0.32 9.26
N PHE A 373 -0.09 1.30 8.43
CA PHE A 373 1.18 2.06 8.56
C PHE A 373 1.01 3.58 8.59
N TYR A 374 -0.21 4.11 8.43
CA TYR A 374 -0.45 5.55 8.41
C TYR A 374 -0.10 6.23 9.75
N LEU A 375 0.74 7.27 9.68
CA LEU A 375 1.24 8.11 10.78
C LEU A 375 0.86 9.58 10.59
N GLY A 376 0.18 9.92 9.50
CA GLY A 376 -0.22 11.28 9.21
C GLY A 376 -1.30 11.82 10.14
N LYS A 377 -1.51 13.15 10.08
CA LYS A 377 -2.68 13.76 10.71
C LYS A 377 -3.91 13.34 9.91
N GLY A 378 -4.91 12.80 10.61
CA GLY A 378 -6.19 12.47 10.02
C GLY A 378 -6.75 13.61 9.17
N VAL A 379 -7.30 13.26 8.01
CA VAL A 379 -8.04 14.23 7.19
C VAL A 379 -9.31 14.62 7.95
N GLU A 380 -9.65 15.92 7.95
CA GLU A 380 -10.86 16.41 8.59
C GLU A 380 -12.09 15.63 8.09
N LYS A 381 -12.94 15.19 9.03
CA LYS A 381 -14.19 14.51 8.70
C LYS A 381 -15.03 15.41 7.78
N ALA A 382 -15.61 14.81 6.75
CA ALA A 382 -16.55 15.51 5.88
C ALA A 382 -17.66 16.16 6.73
N VAL A 383 -17.76 17.48 6.66
CA VAL A 383 -18.85 18.21 7.32
C VAL A 383 -20.09 18.10 6.43
N PRO A 384 -21.20 17.54 6.93
CA PRO A 384 -22.44 17.43 6.16
C PRO A 384 -22.83 18.75 5.48
N GLY A 385 -23.20 18.69 4.20
CA GLY A 385 -23.55 19.88 3.41
C GLY A 385 -22.37 20.80 3.01
N LYS A 386 -21.14 20.56 3.49
CA LYS A 386 -19.94 21.32 3.11
C LYS A 386 -19.14 20.56 2.04
N VAL A 387 -18.84 21.23 0.92
CA VAL A 387 -17.97 20.71 -0.12
C VAL A 387 -16.51 20.86 0.32
N ASN A 388 -15.73 19.78 0.26
CA ASN A 388 -14.29 19.77 0.50
C ASN A 388 -13.64 18.63 -0.31
N GLU A 389 -13.40 18.90 -1.58
CA GLU A 389 -12.93 17.94 -2.58
C GLU A 389 -11.50 18.28 -3.01
N PHE A 390 -10.67 17.26 -3.23
CA PHE A 390 -9.29 17.39 -3.71
C PHE A 390 -9.10 16.49 -4.93
N PRO A 391 -9.48 16.92 -6.14
CA PRO A 391 -9.42 16.06 -7.33
C PRO A 391 -8.02 15.51 -7.64
N MET A 392 -6.96 16.16 -7.15
CA MET A 392 -5.59 15.64 -7.25
C MET A 392 -5.24 14.55 -6.23
N GLN A 393 -5.97 14.47 -5.11
CA GLN A 393 -5.70 13.57 -3.97
C GLN A 393 -6.80 12.53 -3.75
N ALA A 394 -7.78 12.46 -4.65
CA ALA A 394 -8.72 11.36 -4.76
C ALA A 394 -9.60 11.56 -6.01
N TRP A 395 -9.46 10.70 -7.02
CA TRP A 395 -10.48 10.60 -8.08
C TRP A 395 -11.73 9.85 -7.58
N LYS A 396 -11.75 9.45 -6.31
CA LYS A 396 -12.80 8.63 -5.71
C LYS A 396 -14.17 9.32 -5.80
N GLY A 397 -15.07 8.70 -6.56
CA GLY A 397 -16.43 9.16 -6.79
C GLY A 397 -16.58 10.21 -7.90
N TRP A 398 -15.47 10.70 -8.47
CA TRP A 398 -15.52 11.56 -9.66
C TRP A 398 -15.67 10.68 -10.91
N LYS A 399 -16.66 11.02 -11.73
CA LYS A 399 -16.92 10.40 -13.04
C LYS A 399 -16.34 11.29 -14.13
N THR A 400 -15.50 10.71 -14.97
CA THR A 400 -15.01 11.34 -16.22
C THR A 400 -15.69 10.68 -17.43
N PRO A 401 -15.82 11.36 -18.56
CA PRO A 401 -16.25 10.72 -19.78
C PRO A 401 -15.22 9.65 -20.18
N SER A 402 -15.70 8.48 -20.56
CA SER A 402 -14.86 7.45 -21.15
C SER A 402 -14.44 7.85 -22.57
N LEU A 403 -13.29 7.32 -23.01
CA LEU A 403 -12.97 7.28 -24.43
C LEU A 403 -14.12 6.61 -25.20
N SER A 404 -14.51 7.20 -26.31
CA SER A 404 -15.59 6.71 -27.16
C SER A 404 -15.18 6.67 -28.62
N TRP A 405 -15.80 5.78 -29.38
CA TRP A 405 -15.70 5.79 -30.83
C TRP A 405 -16.79 6.67 -31.42
N ARG A 406 -16.41 7.51 -32.37
CA ARG A 406 -17.37 8.32 -33.13
C ARG A 406 -17.10 8.14 -34.62
N ALA A 407 -18.18 7.88 -35.37
CA ALA A 407 -18.12 7.96 -36.82
C ALA A 407 -18.00 9.44 -37.24
N ASN A 408 -16.93 9.78 -37.93
CA ASN A 408 -16.71 11.07 -38.55
C ASN A 408 -16.38 10.84 -40.03
N GLN A 409 -17.21 11.39 -40.91
CA GLN A 409 -17.04 11.27 -42.38
C GLN A 409 -16.79 9.84 -42.90
N GLY A 410 -17.36 8.81 -42.24
CA GLY A 410 -17.24 7.41 -42.65
C GLY A 410 -16.09 6.64 -41.97
N GLU A 411 -15.26 7.29 -41.16
CA GLU A 411 -14.21 6.66 -40.38
C GLU A 411 -14.56 6.66 -38.88
N TYR A 412 -14.15 5.62 -38.15
CA TYR A 412 -14.28 5.58 -36.70
C TYR A 412 -13.06 6.21 -36.06
N GLU A 413 -13.27 7.32 -35.36
CA GLU A 413 -12.24 8.01 -34.60
C GLU A 413 -12.43 7.77 -33.10
N PHE A 414 -11.34 7.49 -32.39
CA PHE A 414 -11.33 7.61 -30.93
C PHE A 414 -11.46 9.09 -30.55
N CYS A 415 -12.42 9.41 -29.70
CA CYS A 415 -12.61 10.76 -29.22
C CYS A 415 -12.93 10.79 -27.73
N VAL A 416 -12.39 11.81 -27.06
CA VAL A 416 -12.86 12.28 -25.77
C VAL A 416 -13.84 13.43 -26.04
N PRO A 417 -15.15 13.29 -25.76
CA PRO A 417 -16.16 14.26 -26.17
C PRO A 417 -15.96 15.64 -25.53
N SER A 418 -15.50 15.69 -24.27
CA SER A 418 -15.01 16.89 -23.58
C SER A 418 -14.09 16.52 -22.41
N LEU A 419 -13.20 17.42 -22.02
CA LEU A 419 -12.50 17.31 -20.74
C LEU A 419 -13.47 17.72 -19.62
N SER A 420 -14.19 16.75 -19.08
CA SER A 420 -15.16 16.98 -18.01
C SER A 420 -15.04 15.97 -16.87
N MET A 421 -15.51 16.35 -15.69
CA MET A 421 -15.63 15.48 -14.53
C MET A 421 -16.84 15.89 -13.69
N SER A 422 -17.46 14.91 -13.02
CA SER A 422 -18.62 15.18 -12.18
C SER A 422 -18.63 14.29 -10.93
N LYS A 423 -19.20 14.78 -9.84
CA LYS A 423 -19.37 14.01 -8.61
C LYS A 423 -20.68 14.38 -7.93
N SER A 424 -21.43 13.36 -7.49
CA SER A 424 -22.60 13.54 -6.65
C SER A 424 -22.16 13.67 -5.19
N LEU A 425 -22.62 14.71 -4.53
CA LEU A 425 -22.27 15.03 -3.14
C LEU A 425 -23.46 15.70 -2.43
N ASP A 426 -23.35 15.81 -1.12
CA ASP A 426 -24.34 16.47 -0.28
C ASP A 426 -23.93 17.92 -0.03
N TYR A 427 -24.84 18.87 -0.29
CA TYR A 427 -24.53 20.30 -0.26
C TYR A 427 -25.65 21.13 0.36
N ALA A 428 -25.28 22.09 1.22
CA ALA A 428 -26.17 23.03 1.89
C ALA A 428 -25.83 24.47 1.50
N ALA A 429 -26.36 24.92 0.36
CA ALA A 429 -26.09 26.27 -0.17
C ALA A 429 -26.53 27.40 0.77
N GLY A 430 -27.50 27.16 1.66
CA GLY A 430 -27.92 28.14 2.67
C GLY A 430 -26.87 28.42 3.74
N GLU A 431 -26.01 27.45 4.05
CA GLU A 431 -24.94 27.58 5.05
C GLU A 431 -23.59 27.94 4.40
N TYR A 432 -23.34 27.41 3.21
CA TYR A 432 -22.09 27.60 2.46
C TYR A 432 -22.39 28.12 1.05
N PRO A 433 -22.88 29.36 0.88
CA PRO A 433 -23.35 29.88 -0.40
C PRO A 433 -22.25 30.11 -1.44
N LEU A 434 -20.98 30.02 -1.06
CA LEU A 434 -19.85 30.22 -1.96
C LEU A 434 -19.17 28.89 -2.26
N ILE A 435 -18.91 28.60 -3.53
CA ILE A 435 -18.04 27.49 -3.95
C ILE A 435 -16.77 28.06 -4.58
N ALA A 436 -15.63 27.69 -4.03
CA ALA A 436 -14.30 28.05 -4.50
C ALA A 436 -13.63 26.86 -5.20
N VAL A 437 -13.08 27.08 -6.38
CA VAL A 437 -12.37 26.08 -7.19
C VAL A 437 -10.97 26.60 -7.46
N LYS A 438 -9.93 25.89 -6.98
CA LYS A 438 -8.53 26.22 -7.28
C LYS A 438 -8.08 25.44 -8.51
N VAL A 439 -7.61 26.16 -9.52
CA VAL A 439 -7.17 25.61 -10.81
C VAL A 439 -5.78 26.12 -11.14
N SER A 440 -4.74 25.40 -10.72
CA SER A 440 -3.34 25.76 -10.94
C SER A 440 -2.89 25.66 -12.40
N LYS A 441 -3.53 24.80 -13.20
CA LYS A 441 -3.34 24.74 -14.67
C LYS A 441 -4.68 24.81 -15.38
N MET A 442 -4.92 25.92 -16.05
CA MET A 442 -6.14 26.15 -16.83
C MET A 442 -5.81 26.09 -18.34
N PRO A 443 -6.49 25.25 -19.14
CA PRO A 443 -6.30 25.20 -20.58
C PRO A 443 -6.56 26.54 -21.26
N LYS A 444 -5.75 26.89 -22.26
CA LYS A 444 -5.94 28.13 -23.05
C LYS A 444 -7.29 28.14 -23.74
N LYS A 445 -7.61 27.07 -24.48
CA LYS A 445 -8.94 26.84 -25.06
C LYS A 445 -9.78 26.07 -24.05
N ARG A 446 -10.92 26.62 -23.67
CA ARG A 446 -11.87 25.95 -22.76
C ARG A 446 -13.26 26.52 -22.90
N ASN A 447 -14.25 25.72 -22.50
CA ASN A 447 -15.60 26.19 -22.23
C ASN A 447 -15.54 27.27 -21.11
N LYS A 448 -16.16 28.43 -21.31
CA LYS A 448 -16.23 29.50 -20.30
C LYS A 448 -17.32 29.28 -19.25
N ASN A 449 -18.18 28.29 -19.47
CA ASN A 449 -19.24 27.85 -18.56
C ASN A 449 -18.89 26.49 -17.97
N TRP A 450 -17.65 26.34 -17.51
CA TRP A 450 -17.11 25.05 -17.10
C TRP A 450 -17.64 24.59 -15.73
N PHE A 451 -18.12 25.48 -14.86
CA PHE A 451 -18.67 25.09 -13.57
C PHE A 451 -20.19 24.99 -13.62
N ARG A 452 -20.74 23.83 -13.22
CA ARG A 452 -22.19 23.61 -13.12
C ARG A 452 -22.55 22.82 -11.86
N LEU A 453 -23.76 23.07 -11.37
CA LEU A 453 -24.44 22.25 -10.37
C LEU A 453 -25.72 21.68 -10.97
N CYS A 454 -26.06 20.44 -10.64
CA CYS A 454 -27.23 19.76 -11.17
C CYS A 454 -27.94 18.94 -10.09
N TYR A 455 -29.27 19.00 -10.05
CA TYR A 455 -30.12 18.07 -9.30
C TYR A 455 -31.53 18.04 -9.90
N SER A 456 -32.31 17.00 -9.59
CA SER A 456 -33.66 16.87 -10.14
C SER A 456 -34.67 17.74 -9.41
N VAL A 457 -35.47 18.49 -10.17
CA VAL A 457 -36.64 19.24 -9.72
C VAL A 457 -37.86 18.62 -10.40
N ASN A 458 -38.88 18.24 -9.63
CA ASN A 458 -40.10 17.60 -10.14
C ASN A 458 -39.81 16.44 -11.13
N SER A 459 -38.84 15.59 -10.76
CA SER A 459 -38.39 14.41 -11.53
C SER A 459 -37.60 14.69 -12.81
N ALA A 460 -37.26 15.94 -13.13
CA ALA A 460 -36.40 16.29 -14.27
C ALA A 460 -35.08 16.95 -13.80
N PRO A 461 -33.92 16.64 -14.40
CA PRO A 461 -32.66 17.27 -14.04
C PRO A 461 -32.64 18.74 -14.44
N GLU A 462 -32.35 19.62 -13.47
CA GLU A 462 -32.12 21.05 -13.67
C GLU A 462 -30.63 21.37 -13.54
N TYR A 463 -30.16 22.37 -14.31
CA TYR A 463 -28.75 22.77 -14.33
C TYR A 463 -28.60 24.26 -14.00
N TRP A 464 -27.72 24.55 -13.04
CA TRP A 464 -27.26 25.89 -12.71
C TRP A 464 -25.84 26.04 -13.26
N THR A 465 -25.70 26.94 -14.23
CA THR A 465 -24.46 27.12 -14.99
C THR A 465 -23.80 28.43 -14.61
N PHE A 466 -22.51 28.36 -14.28
CA PHE A 466 -21.75 29.51 -13.81
C PHE A 466 -20.71 29.90 -14.86
N ALA A 467 -20.86 31.12 -15.40
CA ALA A 467 -19.85 31.70 -16.28
C ALA A 467 -18.60 32.05 -15.49
N GLU A 468 -17.44 31.72 -16.04
CA GLU A 468 -16.13 32.09 -15.48
C GLU A 468 -16.01 33.59 -15.20
N SER A 469 -16.60 34.42 -16.07
CA SER A 469 -16.64 35.89 -15.92
C SER A 469 -17.40 36.36 -14.67
N ASN A 470 -18.30 35.54 -14.15
CA ASN A 470 -19.11 35.86 -12.97
C ASN A 470 -18.45 35.39 -11.66
N SER A 471 -17.31 34.71 -11.76
CA SER A 471 -16.54 34.30 -10.58
C SER A 471 -15.78 35.48 -9.99
N LYS A 472 -15.72 35.55 -8.65
CA LYS A 472 -14.77 36.41 -7.96
C LYS A 472 -13.43 35.68 -7.88
N ARG A 473 -12.34 36.38 -8.21
CA ARG A 473 -11.00 35.81 -8.14
C ARG A 473 -10.36 36.05 -6.77
N VAL A 474 -9.77 35.01 -6.20
CA VAL A 474 -8.89 35.09 -5.03
C VAL A 474 -7.51 34.61 -5.47
N GLY A 475 -6.51 35.49 -5.44
CA GLY A 475 -5.21 35.19 -6.07
C GLY A 475 -5.32 34.94 -7.58
N LYS A 476 -4.37 34.16 -8.13
CA LYS A 476 -4.24 33.93 -9.58
C LYS A 476 -4.99 32.71 -10.10
N ASP A 477 -5.39 31.80 -9.23
CA ASP A 477 -5.82 30.44 -9.56
C ASP A 477 -7.13 30.01 -8.88
N ILE A 478 -7.69 30.80 -7.96
CA ILE A 478 -8.96 30.45 -7.29
C ILE A 478 -10.12 31.23 -7.91
N TYR A 479 -11.18 30.50 -8.26
CA TYR A 479 -12.44 30.99 -8.81
C TYR A 479 -13.55 30.76 -7.78
N VAL A 480 -14.24 31.83 -7.36
CA VAL A 480 -15.29 31.77 -6.34
C VAL A 480 -16.64 32.10 -6.97
N PHE A 481 -17.57 31.16 -6.86
CA PHE A 481 -18.92 31.26 -7.41
C PHE A 481 -19.93 31.44 -6.27
N ASN A 482 -20.74 32.49 -6.34
CA ASN A 482 -21.86 32.68 -5.44
C ASN A 482 -23.07 31.90 -5.96
N ILE A 483 -23.58 30.97 -5.15
CA ILE A 483 -24.72 30.12 -5.48
C ILE A 483 -26.04 30.77 -5.06
N ASP A 484 -26.00 31.71 -4.11
CA ASP A 484 -27.22 32.36 -3.64
C ASP A 484 -27.85 33.22 -4.74
N GLY A 485 -29.18 33.14 -4.86
CA GLY A 485 -29.97 33.85 -5.87
C GLY A 485 -29.82 33.34 -7.30
N VAL A 486 -29.02 32.30 -7.55
CA VAL A 486 -28.82 31.77 -8.91
C VAL A 486 -30.01 30.92 -9.36
N ARG A 487 -30.36 31.05 -10.64
CA ARG A 487 -31.46 30.33 -11.28
C ARG A 487 -30.95 29.32 -12.31
N SER A 488 -31.68 28.23 -12.49
CA SER A 488 -31.40 27.21 -13.50
C SER A 488 -31.72 27.73 -14.90
N ASN A 489 -31.39 26.94 -15.92
CA ASN A 489 -31.77 27.23 -17.31
C ASN A 489 -33.29 27.42 -17.50
N ASN A 490 -34.11 26.75 -16.69
CA ASN A 490 -35.58 26.89 -16.69
C ASN A 490 -36.09 27.88 -15.61
N SER A 491 -35.21 28.79 -15.15
CA SER A 491 -35.53 29.83 -14.16
C SER A 491 -35.86 29.35 -12.74
N THR A 492 -35.54 28.10 -12.39
CA THR A 492 -35.75 27.56 -11.03
C THR A 492 -34.68 28.07 -10.05
N PRO A 493 -35.04 28.63 -8.88
CA PRO A 493 -34.04 29.05 -7.88
C PRO A 493 -33.29 27.85 -7.29
N PHE A 494 -32.00 28.02 -7.03
CA PHE A 494 -31.22 26.99 -6.32
C PHE A 494 -31.73 26.84 -4.88
N ALA A 495 -31.96 25.60 -4.42
CA ALA A 495 -32.51 25.41 -3.08
C ALA A 495 -31.45 25.69 -2.00
N LYS A 496 -31.83 26.44 -0.97
CA LYS A 496 -30.96 26.73 0.18
C LYS A 496 -30.82 25.53 1.13
N ARG A 497 -31.79 24.61 1.12
CA ARG A 497 -31.77 23.41 1.96
C ARG A 497 -30.65 22.47 1.53
N ARG A 498 -30.20 21.65 2.49
CA ARG A 498 -29.30 20.53 2.26
C ARG A 498 -29.93 19.50 1.31
N GLN A 499 -29.21 19.10 0.27
CA GLN A 499 -29.66 18.10 -0.70
C GLN A 499 -28.49 17.48 -1.48
N ASN A 500 -28.76 16.35 -2.14
CA ASN A 500 -27.80 15.75 -3.06
C ASN A 500 -27.72 16.57 -4.36
N VAL A 501 -26.51 16.94 -4.75
CA VAL A 501 -26.20 17.70 -5.96
C VAL A 501 -25.08 17.03 -6.72
N THR A 502 -25.14 17.10 -8.03
CA THR A 502 -24.02 16.73 -8.91
C THR A 502 -23.24 17.98 -9.25
N LEU A 503 -22.00 18.04 -8.78
CA LEU A 503 -21.02 19.05 -9.16
C LEU A 503 -20.39 18.62 -10.48
N ILE A 504 -20.31 19.53 -11.45
CA ILE A 504 -19.77 19.25 -12.79
C ILE A 504 -18.73 20.32 -13.14
N LEU A 505 -17.56 19.85 -13.57
CA LEU A 505 -16.49 20.64 -14.18
C LEU A 505 -16.35 20.21 -15.64
N ASP A 506 -16.71 21.05 -16.60
CA ASP A 506 -16.73 20.73 -18.03
C ASP A 506 -15.97 21.78 -18.84
N PHE A 507 -14.68 21.54 -19.01
CA PHE A 507 -13.77 22.43 -19.72
C PHE A 507 -13.92 22.34 -21.25
N GLY A 508 -14.79 21.47 -21.77
CA GLY A 508 -15.03 21.33 -23.20
C GLY A 508 -13.83 20.74 -23.96
N LYS A 509 -13.67 21.13 -25.23
CA LYS A 509 -12.51 20.74 -26.05
C LYS A 509 -11.33 21.66 -25.73
N THR A 510 -10.27 21.10 -25.15
CA THR A 510 -9.14 21.88 -24.62
C THR A 510 -7.93 21.98 -25.55
N GLY A 511 -8.00 21.39 -26.75
CA GLY A 511 -6.87 21.39 -27.68
C GLY A 511 -5.65 20.69 -27.09
N ASP A 512 -5.90 19.51 -26.50
CA ASP A 512 -4.91 18.63 -25.87
C ASP A 512 -4.21 19.18 -24.61
N GLU A 513 -4.55 20.39 -24.18
CA GLU A 513 -4.13 20.91 -22.88
C GLU A 513 -4.94 20.26 -21.74
N GLY A 514 -4.25 19.62 -20.80
CA GLY A 514 -4.84 19.14 -19.55
C GLY A 514 -5.15 20.26 -18.56
N VAL A 515 -6.06 19.98 -17.62
CA VAL A 515 -6.44 20.87 -16.50
C VAL A 515 -5.92 20.30 -15.19
N ILE A 516 -5.49 21.15 -14.26
CA ILE A 516 -5.19 20.76 -12.87
C ILE A 516 -6.15 21.52 -11.96
N VAL A 517 -7.08 20.79 -11.36
CA VAL A 517 -7.98 21.29 -10.32
C VAL A 517 -7.46 20.78 -8.97
N ASP A 518 -6.88 21.67 -8.18
CA ASP A 518 -6.20 21.30 -6.94
C ASP A 518 -7.21 20.92 -5.85
N TRP A 519 -8.25 21.75 -5.67
CA TRP A 519 -9.33 21.51 -4.71
C TRP A 519 -10.61 22.29 -5.05
N ILE A 520 -11.72 21.86 -4.46
CA ILE A 520 -13.03 22.50 -4.53
C ILE A 520 -13.62 22.56 -3.12
N LYS A 521 -13.95 23.75 -2.64
CA LYS A 521 -14.43 23.97 -1.27
C LYS A 521 -15.68 24.83 -1.25
N SER A 522 -16.62 24.56 -0.35
CA SER A 522 -17.69 25.50 -0.03
C SER A 522 -17.38 26.27 1.26
N CYS A 523 -17.76 27.54 1.29
CA CYS A 523 -17.49 28.45 2.40
C CYS A 523 -18.68 29.37 2.67
N SER A 524 -18.76 29.83 3.92
CA SER A 524 -19.79 30.78 4.37
C SER A 524 -19.39 32.22 4.02
N SER A 525 -18.09 32.50 4.02
CA SER A 525 -17.51 33.80 3.65
C SER A 525 -16.31 33.62 2.73
N ILE A 526 -15.94 34.68 2.00
CA ILE A 526 -14.77 34.61 1.10
C ILE A 526 -13.46 34.60 1.88
N GLU A 527 -13.48 35.11 3.11
CA GLU A 527 -12.36 35.16 4.05
C GLU A 527 -11.94 33.77 4.53
N ASP A 528 -12.83 32.78 4.44
CA ASP A 528 -12.56 31.37 4.75
C ASP A 528 -11.73 30.67 3.67
N ILE A 529 -11.49 31.33 2.53
CA ILE A 529 -10.69 30.82 1.42
C ILE A 529 -9.23 31.20 1.65
N LYS A 530 -8.49 30.34 2.36
CA LYS A 530 -7.04 30.42 2.52
C LYS A 530 -6.35 29.20 1.94
#